data_AF-A0A6N2M6X9-F1
#
_entry.id   AF-A0A6N2M6X9-F1
#
_cell.length_a   1.000
_cell.length_b   1.000
_cell.length_c   1.000
_cell.angle_alpha   90.00
_cell.angle_beta   90.00
_cell.angle_gamma   90.00
#
_symmetry.space_group_name_H-M   'P 1'
#
loop_
_entity.id
_entity.type
_entity.pdbx_description
1 polymer ?
#
loop_
_entity_poly.entity_id
_entity_poly.type
_entity_poly.pdbx_seq_one_letter_code
_entity_poly.pdbx_strand_id
1 'polypeptide(L)'
;MSTKIVLKFFRSNRIYRPSEPVEGKIVINSPSSISHHGIRLSVTGSVSLQVRGGSAGVIESFYGVVKPITIVNKSIEVKPPGKIGSGTTELPFTMVLKQTGEKSLGRFYETYHGTDVSIQI
;
A
#
# COMPACT_ATOMS: atom_id res chain seq x y z
N MET A 1 9.58 19.90 -20.20
CA MET A 1 8.43 19.38 -19.42
C MET A 1 8.78 17.98 -18.90
N SER A 2 8.26 17.56 -17.75
CA SER A 2 8.55 16.26 -17.12
C SER A 2 7.34 15.34 -17.18
N THR A 3 7.57 14.02 -17.21
CA THR A 3 6.52 13.01 -17.14
C THR A 3 5.90 12.98 -15.75
N LYS A 4 4.57 13.07 -15.68
CA LYS A 4 3.80 13.05 -14.44
C LYS A 4 3.01 11.76 -14.35
N ILE A 5 3.13 11.06 -13.22
CA ILE A 5 2.39 9.83 -12.91
C ILE A 5 1.50 10.11 -11.70
N VAL A 6 0.20 9.81 -11.81
CA VAL A 6 -0.78 10.03 -10.74
C VAL A 6 -1.60 8.76 -10.53
N LEU A 7 -1.63 8.26 -9.30
CA LEU A 7 -2.53 7.18 -8.88
C LEU A 7 -3.88 7.79 -8.44
N LYS A 8 -4.98 7.35 -9.05
CA LYS A 8 -6.34 7.79 -8.69
C LYS A 8 -7.18 6.59 -8.30
N PHE A 9 -7.71 6.60 -7.08
CA PHE A 9 -8.70 5.63 -6.64
C PHE A 9 -10.10 6.06 -7.11
N PHE A 10 -10.95 5.11 -7.48
CA PHE A 10 -12.35 5.41 -7.79
C PHE A 10 -13.14 5.82 -6.54
N ARG A 11 -12.72 5.40 -5.35
CA ARG A 11 -13.35 5.74 -4.07
C ARG A 11 -12.31 6.17 -3.03
N SER A 12 -11.74 7.37 -3.19
CA SER A 12 -10.63 7.86 -2.35
C SER A 12 -10.95 8.00 -0.86
N ASN A 13 -12.22 8.22 -0.50
CA ASN A 13 -12.64 8.47 0.89
C ASN A 13 -13.35 7.25 1.52
N ARG A 14 -13.12 6.05 0.99
CA ARG A 14 -13.77 4.83 1.48
C ARG A 14 -12.87 4.09 2.48
N ILE A 15 -13.48 3.57 3.54
CA ILE A 15 -12.87 2.51 4.36
C ILE A 15 -13.01 1.19 3.61
N TYR A 16 -11.89 0.62 3.16
CA TYR A 16 -11.86 -0.63 2.41
C TYR A 16 -11.82 -1.83 3.35
N ARG A 17 -12.69 -2.82 3.11
CA ARG A 17 -12.65 -4.10 3.82
C ARG A 17 -11.69 -5.08 3.12
N PRO A 18 -11.15 -6.09 3.82
CA PRO A 18 -10.12 -6.97 3.26
C PRO A 18 -10.52 -7.68 1.97
N SER A 19 -11.79 -8.08 1.84
CA SER A 19 -12.34 -8.76 0.68
C SER A 19 -12.92 -7.81 -0.38
N GLU A 20 -12.87 -6.49 -0.14
CA GLU A 20 -13.37 -5.51 -1.12
C GLU A 20 -12.27 -5.18 -2.14
N PRO A 21 -12.65 -4.97 -3.41
CA PRO A 21 -11.70 -4.53 -4.42
C PRO A 21 -11.33 -3.06 -4.20
N VAL A 22 -10.02 -2.79 -4.28
CA VAL A 22 -9.44 -1.46 -4.41
C VAL A 22 -9.26 -1.20 -5.90
N GLU A 23 -9.98 -0.20 -6.42
CA GLU A 23 -10.06 0.07 -7.85
C GLU A 23 -9.67 1.52 -8.16
N GLY A 24 -9.11 1.71 -9.35
CA GLY A 24 -8.66 3.02 -9.77
C GLY A 24 -7.99 3.00 -11.13
N LYS A 25 -7.23 4.06 -11.40
CA LYS A 25 -6.38 4.19 -12.58
C LYS A 25 -5.06 4.89 -12.28
N ILE A 26 -4.02 4.49 -12.99
CA ILE A 26 -2.75 5.19 -13.08
C ILE A 26 -2.82 6.11 -14.30
N VAL A 27 -2.66 7.42 -14.10
CA VAL A 27 -2.64 8.43 -15.16
C VAL A 27 -1.20 8.84 -15.41
N ILE A 28 -0.72 8.63 -16.63
CA ILE A 28 0.65 8.95 -17.05
C ILE A 28 0.55 10.04 -18.10
N ASN A 29 1.03 11.24 -17.78
CA ASN A 29 1.14 12.34 -18.73
C ASN A 29 2.61 12.53 -19.10
N SER A 30 2.96 12.24 -20.35
CA SER A 30 4.34 12.26 -20.82
C SER A 30 4.51 13.20 -22.04
N PRO A 31 5.48 14.12 -22.05
CA PRO A 31 5.73 14.98 -23.21
C PRO A 31 6.33 14.21 -24.39
N SER A 32 6.91 13.04 -24.15
CA SER A 32 7.54 12.18 -25.14
C SER A 32 7.23 10.70 -24.87
N SER A 33 7.57 9.84 -25.82
CA SER A 33 7.36 8.41 -25.67
C SER A 33 8.41 7.77 -24.74
N ILE A 34 7.98 6.87 -23.85
CA ILE A 34 8.82 6.23 -22.83
C ILE A 34 8.76 4.71 -22.99
N SER A 35 9.93 4.06 -23.00
CA SER A 35 10.04 2.60 -22.84
C SER A 35 10.13 2.23 -21.37
N HIS A 36 9.47 1.14 -20.96
CA HIS A 36 9.44 0.69 -19.57
C HIS A 36 9.51 -0.84 -19.46
N HIS A 37 10.03 -1.35 -18.35
CA HIS A 37 10.15 -2.79 -18.05
C HIS A 37 8.96 -3.35 -17.26
N GLY A 38 7.78 -2.80 -17.54
CA GLY A 38 6.53 -3.12 -16.84
C GLY A 38 6.14 -2.06 -15.80
N ILE A 39 4.86 -2.04 -15.46
CA ILE A 39 4.26 -1.14 -14.47
C ILE A 39 3.57 -2.03 -13.46
N ARG A 40 3.97 -1.92 -12.19
CA ARG A 40 3.43 -2.70 -11.08
C ARG A 40 2.81 -1.80 -10.04
N LEU A 41 1.70 -2.25 -9.47
CA LEU A 41 1.06 -1.62 -8.33
C LEU A 41 1.29 -2.51 -7.12
N SER A 42 1.90 -1.95 -6.08
CA SER A 42 2.15 -2.66 -4.83
C SER A 42 1.38 -2.01 -3.68
N VAL A 43 0.78 -2.83 -2.85
CA VAL A 43 0.09 -2.44 -1.62
C VAL A 43 0.81 -3.10 -0.45
N THR A 44 1.23 -2.27 0.49
CA THR A 44 1.99 -2.68 1.68
C THR A 44 1.35 -2.07 2.90
N GLY A 45 1.12 -2.85 3.93
CA GLY A 45 0.57 -2.37 5.18
C GLY A 45 1.20 -3.09 6.36
N SER A 46 1.36 -2.36 7.46
CA SER A 46 2.07 -2.82 8.63
C SER A 46 1.46 -2.29 9.92
N VAL A 47 1.71 -3.01 11.00
CA VAL A 47 1.39 -2.62 12.37
C VAL A 47 2.70 -2.41 13.12
N SER A 48 2.87 -1.23 13.70
CA SER A 48 4.02 -0.87 14.53
C SER A 48 3.60 -0.70 15.98
N LEU A 49 4.37 -1.29 16.89
CA LEU A 49 4.19 -1.20 18.34
C LEU A 49 5.38 -0.43 18.93
N GLN A 50 5.10 0.62 19.68
CA GLN A 50 6.08 1.36 20.47
C GLN A 50 5.78 1.10 21.95
N VAL A 51 6.76 0.57 22.68
CA VAL A 51 6.66 0.40 24.13
C VAL A 51 7.45 1.51 24.79
N ARG A 52 6.80 2.38 25.55
CA ARG A 52 7.45 3.43 26.35
C ARG A 52 7.58 2.96 27.79
N GLY A 53 8.82 2.96 28.31
CA GLY A 53 9.07 2.69 29.73
C GLY A 53 8.53 3.83 30.60
N GLY A 54 7.59 3.52 31.49
CA GLY A 54 7.15 4.37 32.59
C GLY A 54 7.56 3.72 33.90
N SER A 55 8.06 4.53 34.85
CA SER A 55 8.66 4.11 36.12
C SER A 55 7.71 3.28 37.02
N ALA A 56 7.69 1.96 36.83
CA ALA A 56 7.56 0.92 37.86
C ALA A 56 7.47 -0.48 37.22
N GLY A 57 8.52 -1.29 37.38
CA GLY A 57 8.41 -2.76 37.45
C GLY A 57 8.31 -3.54 36.13
N VAL A 58 9.36 -4.35 35.88
CA VAL A 58 9.39 -5.58 35.05
C VAL A 58 9.42 -5.42 33.52
N ILE A 59 9.11 -4.25 32.93
CA ILE A 59 9.17 -4.06 31.45
C ILE A 59 10.33 -3.16 31.01
N GLU A 60 11.49 -3.25 31.67
CA GLU A 60 12.71 -2.52 31.28
C GLU A 60 13.48 -3.16 30.10
N SER A 61 13.02 -4.29 29.56
CA SER A 61 13.73 -5.03 28.50
C SER A 61 13.19 -4.79 27.08
N PHE A 62 12.14 -3.97 26.91
CA PHE A 62 11.57 -3.63 25.59
C PHE A 62 11.73 -2.14 25.25
N TYR A 63 12.87 -1.55 25.59
CA TYR A 63 13.27 -0.26 25.02
C TYR A 63 13.55 -0.43 23.53
N GLY A 64 12.57 -0.13 22.69
CA GLY A 64 12.76 -0.15 21.24
C GLY A 64 11.45 -0.23 20.46
N VAL A 65 11.47 0.28 19.24
CA VAL A 65 10.41 0.04 18.25
C VAL A 65 10.41 -1.46 17.96
N VAL A 66 9.32 -2.16 18.29
CA VAL A 66 9.15 -3.56 17.88
C VAL A 66 9.13 -3.59 16.36
N LYS A 67 9.83 -4.56 15.74
CA LYS A 67 9.86 -4.72 14.29
C LYS A 67 8.41 -4.69 13.73
N PRO A 68 8.09 -3.81 12.78
CA PRO A 68 6.76 -3.72 12.22
C PRO A 68 6.28 -5.08 11.68
N ILE A 69 5.05 -5.42 12.00
CA ILE A 69 4.39 -6.65 11.54
C ILE A 69 3.69 -6.35 10.22
N THR A 70 4.14 -6.96 9.13
CA THR A 70 3.49 -6.84 7.83
C THR A 70 2.13 -7.54 7.83
N ILE A 71 1.06 -6.78 7.57
CA ILE A 71 -0.32 -7.31 7.48
C ILE A 71 -0.79 -7.48 6.03
N VAL A 72 -0.21 -6.71 5.10
CA VAL A 72 -0.42 -6.88 3.66
C VAL A 72 0.86 -6.56 2.90
N ASN A 73 1.19 -7.39 1.93
CA ASN A 73 2.26 -7.15 0.95
C ASN A 73 1.85 -7.85 -0.34
N LYS A 74 1.28 -7.08 -1.27
CA LYS A 74 0.75 -7.60 -2.54
C LYS A 74 1.22 -6.72 -3.68
N SER A 75 1.54 -7.34 -4.81
CA SER A 75 1.91 -6.63 -6.03
C SER A 75 1.17 -7.25 -7.22
N ILE A 76 0.69 -6.41 -8.11
CA ILE A 76 0.12 -6.83 -9.41
C ILE A 76 0.86 -6.13 -10.54
N GLU A 77 0.96 -6.79 -11.68
CA GLU A 77 1.36 -6.15 -12.92
C GLU A 77 0.15 -5.46 -13.55
N VAL A 78 0.25 -4.15 -13.76
CA VAL A 78 -0.78 -3.31 -14.39
C VAL A 78 -0.52 -3.20 -15.89
N LYS A 79 0.74 -3.23 -16.31
CA LYS A 79 1.14 -3.24 -17.72
C LYS A 79 2.45 -4.02 -17.89
N PRO A 80 2.57 -4.95 -18.85
CA PRO A 80 3.83 -5.62 -19.15
C PRO A 80 4.87 -4.64 -19.73
N PRO A 81 6.14 -5.05 -19.89
CA PRO A 81 7.15 -4.26 -20.58
C PRO A 81 6.67 -3.75 -21.96
N GLY A 82 7.03 -2.52 -22.29
CA GLY A 82 6.58 -1.91 -23.54
C GLY A 82 6.87 -0.42 -23.63
N LYS A 83 6.10 0.26 -24.49
CA LYS A 83 6.22 1.69 -24.76
C LYS A 83 4.93 2.41 -24.40
N ILE A 84 5.06 3.61 -23.85
CA ILE A 84 3.99 4.59 -23.65
C ILE A 84 4.23 5.75 -24.61
N GLY A 85 3.19 6.18 -25.33
CA GLY A 85 3.27 7.31 -26.26
C GLY A 85 3.41 8.66 -25.55
N SER A 86 3.64 9.72 -26.32
CA SER A 86 3.43 11.08 -25.80
C SER A 86 1.95 11.34 -25.55
N GLY A 87 1.64 12.27 -24.64
CA GLY A 87 0.29 12.60 -24.21
C GLY A 87 -0.11 11.88 -22.92
N THR A 88 -1.42 11.65 -22.77
CA THR A 88 -2.00 11.04 -21.56
C THR A 88 -2.35 9.58 -21.81
N THR A 89 -1.84 8.69 -20.96
CA THR A 89 -2.21 7.27 -20.91
C THR A 89 -2.89 6.97 -19.57
N GLU A 90 -4.02 6.27 -19.61
CA GLU A 90 -4.71 5.81 -18.41
C GLU A 90 -4.64 4.28 -18.32
N LEU A 91 -4.21 3.76 -17.18
CA LEU A 91 -4.09 2.33 -16.91
C LEU A 91 -5.00 1.96 -15.74
N PRO A 92 -6.18 1.34 -15.98
CA PRO A 92 -7.06 0.91 -14.91
C PRO A 92 -6.43 -0.23 -14.11
N PHE A 93 -6.78 -0.32 -12.82
CA PHE A 93 -6.38 -1.43 -11.96
C PHE A 93 -7.52 -1.84 -11.03
N THR A 94 -7.48 -3.10 -10.60
CA THR A 94 -8.31 -3.64 -9.52
C THR A 94 -7.47 -4.61 -8.70
N MET A 95 -7.58 -4.55 -7.38
CA MET A 95 -6.86 -5.44 -6.47
C MET A 95 -7.72 -5.75 -5.24
N VAL A 96 -7.86 -7.04 -4.91
CA VAL A 96 -8.43 -7.47 -3.62
C VAL A 96 -7.31 -7.64 -2.60
N LEU A 97 -7.45 -7.02 -1.42
CA LEU A 97 -6.39 -7.00 -0.39
C LEU A 97 -6.16 -8.37 0.26
N LYS A 98 -7.22 -9.16 0.44
CA LYS A 98 -7.17 -10.54 0.95
C LYS A 98 -8.20 -11.41 0.24
N GLN A 99 -7.76 -12.51 -0.36
CA GLN A 99 -8.68 -13.50 -0.92
C GLN A 99 -9.22 -14.43 0.16
N THR A 100 -10.47 -14.87 0.01
CA THR A 100 -11.09 -15.86 0.91
C THR A 100 -10.26 -17.16 0.87
N GLY A 101 -9.78 -17.63 2.02
CA GLY A 101 -8.95 -18.86 2.13
C GLY A 101 -7.44 -18.64 2.03
N GLU A 102 -6.98 -17.42 1.75
CA GLU A 102 -5.55 -17.07 1.78
C GLU A 102 -5.04 -17.11 3.23
N LYS A 103 -3.99 -17.92 3.51
CA LYS A 103 -3.28 -17.92 4.80
C LYS A 103 -2.67 -16.54 4.99
N SER A 104 -3.40 -15.64 5.63
CA SER A 104 -3.01 -14.23 5.72
C SER A 104 -1.74 -14.06 6.55
N LEU A 105 -0.87 -13.16 6.11
CA LEU A 105 0.29 -12.69 6.87
C LEU A 105 -0.10 -12.09 8.25
N GLY A 106 -1.36 -11.68 8.41
CA GLY A 106 -1.95 -11.28 9.69
C GLY A 106 -3.45 -10.96 9.57
N ARG A 107 -4.08 -10.62 10.68
CA ARG A 107 -5.44 -10.03 10.68
C ARG A 107 -5.35 -8.60 10.13
N PHE A 108 -6.31 -8.19 9.31
CA PHE A 108 -6.44 -6.79 8.94
C PHE A 108 -7.03 -6.03 10.11
N TYR A 109 -6.42 -4.89 10.42
CA TYR A 109 -6.88 -3.94 11.42
C TYR A 109 -7.22 -2.63 10.74
N GLU A 110 -8.08 -1.83 11.37
CA GLU A 110 -8.38 -0.49 10.87
C GLU A 110 -7.13 0.40 10.97
N THR A 111 -6.95 1.30 10.00
CA THR A 111 -5.90 2.32 10.06
C THR A 111 -6.08 3.14 11.35
N TYR A 112 -5.00 3.22 12.14
CA TYR A 112 -5.04 3.82 13.47
C TYR A 112 -3.71 4.50 13.77
N HIS A 113 -3.76 5.66 14.42
CA HIS A 113 -2.58 6.38 14.89
C HIS A 113 -2.77 6.77 16.35
N GLY A 114 -2.12 6.05 17.24
CA GLY A 114 -2.07 6.36 18.67
C GLY A 114 -0.63 6.45 19.17
N THR A 115 -0.50 6.70 20.47
CA THR A 115 0.80 6.92 21.12
C THR A 115 1.71 5.69 21.06
N ASP A 116 1.14 4.50 21.25
CA ASP A 116 1.90 3.24 21.38
C ASP A 116 1.64 2.25 20.22
N VAL A 117 0.63 2.52 19.37
CA VAL A 117 0.25 1.68 18.24
C VAL A 117 -0.02 2.54 17.01
N SER A 118 0.56 2.16 15.88
CA SER A 118 0.25 2.74 14.57
C SER A 118 0.03 1.66 13.52
N ILE A 119 -1.06 1.78 12.77
CA ILE A 119 -1.46 0.89 11.68
C ILE A 119 -1.50 1.74 10.41
N GLN A 120 -0.74 1.35 9.40
CA GLN A 120 -0.63 2.04 8.12
C GLN A 120 -0.79 1.04 6.99
N ILE A 121 -1.49 1.46 5.93
CA ILE A 121 -1.76 0.70 4.70
C ILE A 121 -1.57 1.64 3.51
#